data_AF-A0A7C6LVX2-F1
#
_entry.id   AF-A0A7C6LVX2-F1
#
_cell.length_a   1.000
_cell.length_b   1.000
_cell.length_c   1.000
_cell.angle_alpha   90.00
_cell.angle_beta   90.00
_cell.angle_gamma   90.00
#
_symmetry.space_group_name_H-M   'P 1'
#
loop_
_entity.id
_entity.type
_entity.pdbx_description
1 polymer ?
#
loop_
_entity_poly.entity_id
_entity_poly.type
_entity_poly.pdbx_seq_one_letter_code
_entity_poly.pdbx_strand_id
1 'polypeptide(L)'
;PGDIVRIIDKEDNIIEDLPIVKVSKSDVTGNPGDIEIEIANKNRDIAGSISELQDRTRINEVYAQGATNLDSYHFMDNCDPNYPAVLKFYIPEETVRINKMLLSYEVSAFRAYSKAIAGGGAYADTTEDGGGMSTTTKSGGGTRTTTESGGSVQRTTSEAGGRLQTSGGGVWFTEAGYTSGFEATDRHGQHNHGIPDGTMLMTAGGTSVRWVESGAHQHVITLNHRHSVNIPEHDHEFTVPAHRHDVELDDHSHGIVIPNHRHGITLPNHTHQIEYGIFEAPERPSKVIVEVDGNAIPNIGISETDINIIPYLAKDGGGKVKRGWHEIKITPDTLGRITANIVTQLFVQSRGSGNY
;
A
#
# COMPACT_ATOMS: atom_id res chain seq x y z
N PRO A 1 -13.17 22.05 -103.80
CA PRO A 1 -11.70 21.83 -103.67
C PRO A 1 -11.31 20.52 -104.37
N GLY A 2 -10.28 20.55 -105.23
CA GLY A 2 -9.84 19.40 -106.02
C GLY A 2 -10.21 19.40 -107.51
N ASP A 3 -11.17 20.24 -107.92
CA ASP A 3 -11.48 20.44 -109.35
C ASP A 3 -10.38 21.27 -110.03
N ILE A 4 -10.09 20.94 -111.29
CA ILE A 4 -9.12 21.67 -112.12
C ILE A 4 -9.85 22.82 -112.82
N VAL A 5 -9.34 24.02 -112.65
CA VAL A 5 -9.84 25.23 -113.30
C VAL A 5 -8.78 25.82 -114.19
N ARG A 6 -9.20 26.25 -115.38
CA ARG A 6 -8.34 26.97 -116.32
C ARG A 6 -8.31 28.44 -115.95
N ILE A 7 -7.14 28.93 -115.56
CA ILE A 7 -6.90 30.36 -115.38
C ILE A 7 -6.36 30.92 -116.68
N ILE A 8 -6.99 31.99 -117.16
CA ILE A 8 -6.56 32.75 -118.34
C ILE A 8 -6.30 34.18 -117.87
N ASP A 9 -5.04 34.49 -117.59
CA ASP A 9 -4.61 35.86 -117.36
C ASP A 9 -4.21 36.48 -118.70
N LYS A 10 -4.99 37.49 -119.12
CA LYS A 10 -4.80 38.18 -120.40
C LYS A 10 -3.71 39.25 -120.33
N GLU A 11 -3.33 39.70 -119.14
CA GLU A 11 -2.33 40.74 -118.95
C GLU A 11 -0.92 40.14 -119.01
N ASP A 12 -0.73 39.00 -118.35
CA ASP A 12 0.55 38.27 -118.33
C ASP A 12 0.63 37.10 -119.33
N ASN A 13 -0.42 36.90 -120.14
CA ASN A 13 -0.53 35.84 -121.16
C ASN A 13 -0.33 34.42 -120.59
N ILE A 14 -0.80 34.21 -119.36
CA ILE A 14 -0.70 32.93 -118.64
C ILE A 14 -1.98 32.14 -118.88
N ILE A 15 -1.83 30.93 -119.43
CA ILE A 15 -2.92 29.97 -119.61
C ILE A 15 -2.50 28.67 -118.94
N GLU A 16 -3.00 28.44 -117.72
CA GLU A 16 -2.66 27.26 -116.94
C GLU A 16 -3.90 26.59 -116.34
N ASP A 17 -3.86 25.25 -116.30
CA ASP A 17 -4.88 24.42 -115.68
C ASP A 17 -4.40 24.05 -114.26
N LEU A 18 -4.99 24.67 -113.23
CA LEU A 18 -4.55 24.54 -111.83
C LEU A 18 -5.69 24.01 -110.93
N PRO A 19 -5.39 23.18 -109.92
CA PRO A 19 -6.39 22.68 -109.00
C PRO A 19 -6.80 23.74 -107.97
N ILE A 20 -8.08 23.74 -107.58
CA ILE A 20 -8.57 24.55 -106.46
C ILE A 20 -8.06 23.96 -105.14
N VAL A 21 -7.17 24.67 -104.43
CA VAL A 21 -6.57 24.20 -103.17
C VAL A 21 -7.40 24.54 -101.93
N LYS A 22 -8.16 25.63 -101.96
CA LYS A 22 -9.03 26.05 -100.86
C LYS A 22 -10.23 26.82 -101.41
N VAL A 23 -11.39 26.58 -100.82
CA VAL A 23 -12.60 27.39 -101.04
C VAL A 23 -13.01 27.88 -99.66
N SER A 24 -12.96 29.19 -99.44
CA SER A 24 -13.44 29.83 -98.21
C SER A 24 -14.68 30.65 -98.50
N LYS A 25 -15.66 30.54 -97.59
CA LYS A 25 -16.82 31.40 -97.54
C LYS A 25 -16.96 31.87 -96.10
N SER A 26 -16.93 33.19 -95.91
CA SER A 26 -17.08 33.81 -94.59
C SER A 26 -18.54 33.88 -94.14
N ASP A 27 -19.49 33.84 -95.09
CA ASP A 27 -20.93 33.96 -94.83
C ASP A 27 -21.69 32.69 -95.25
N VAL A 28 -22.35 32.05 -94.28
CA VAL A 28 -23.12 30.81 -94.49
C VAL A 28 -24.52 31.11 -95.08
N THR A 29 -24.99 32.36 -95.01
CA THR A 29 -26.38 32.77 -95.30
C THR A 29 -26.56 33.77 -96.45
N GLY A 30 -25.52 34.49 -96.86
CA GLY A 30 -25.57 35.48 -97.96
C GLY A 30 -25.08 34.98 -99.33
N ASN A 31 -25.27 35.87 -100.33
CA ASN A 31 -25.09 35.71 -101.78
C ASN A 31 -24.22 34.50 -102.20
N PRO A 32 -24.80 33.49 -102.89
CA PRO A 32 -24.10 32.24 -103.21
C PRO A 32 -22.90 32.40 -104.16
N GLY A 33 -22.77 33.54 -104.84
CA GLY A 33 -21.67 33.81 -105.78
C GLY A 33 -20.43 34.46 -105.16
N ASP A 34 -20.46 34.89 -103.91
CA ASP A 34 -19.33 35.57 -103.26
C ASP A 34 -18.49 34.54 -102.49
N ILE A 35 -17.56 33.91 -103.22
CA ILE A 35 -16.68 32.86 -102.72
C ILE A 35 -15.22 33.24 -102.99
N GLU A 36 -14.39 33.01 -101.99
CA GLU A 36 -12.94 33.19 -102.13
C GLU A 36 -12.32 31.84 -102.46
N ILE A 37 -11.63 31.76 -103.60
CA ILE A 37 -11.02 30.54 -104.10
C ILE A 37 -9.51 30.75 -104.17
N GLU A 38 -8.76 29.95 -103.42
CA GLU A 38 -7.31 29.89 -103.56
C GLU A 38 -6.97 28.83 -104.61
N ILE A 39 -6.30 29.26 -105.68
CA ILE A 39 -5.81 28.41 -106.76
C ILE A 39 -4.29 28.51 -106.71
N ALA A 40 -3.60 27.38 -106.52
CA ALA A 40 -2.16 27.38 -106.38
C ALA A 40 -1.57 26.09 -106.94
N ASN A 41 -0.49 26.22 -107.72
CA ASN A 41 0.46 25.14 -107.99
C ASN A 41 1.42 24.95 -106.80
N LYS A 42 0.88 24.99 -105.57
CA LYS A 42 1.69 24.60 -104.42
C LYS A 42 1.75 23.09 -104.46
N ASN A 43 2.94 22.54 -104.70
CA ASN A 43 3.29 21.22 -104.19
C ASN A 43 2.93 21.26 -102.71
N ARG A 44 1.76 20.71 -102.36
CA ARG A 44 1.35 20.47 -100.99
C ARG A 44 2.55 19.76 -100.39
N ASP A 45 3.25 20.40 -99.45
CA ASP A 45 4.54 19.90 -98.98
C ASP A 45 4.29 18.59 -98.24
N ILE A 46 4.30 17.51 -99.02
CA ILE A 46 4.11 16.14 -98.56
C ILE A 46 5.19 15.86 -97.53
N ALA A 47 6.39 16.44 -97.64
CA ALA A 47 7.44 16.29 -96.65
C ALA A 47 7.09 16.99 -95.33
N GLY A 48 6.54 18.20 -95.35
CA GLY A 48 6.08 18.91 -94.15
C GLY A 48 4.90 18.21 -93.46
N SER A 49 3.90 17.78 -94.23
CA SER A 49 2.74 17.06 -93.71
C SER A 49 3.07 15.63 -93.26
N ILE A 50 4.01 14.93 -93.92
CA ILE A 50 4.56 13.67 -93.44
C ILE A 50 5.37 13.89 -92.18
N SER A 51 6.19 14.94 -92.07
CA SER A 51 6.96 15.22 -90.84
C SER A 51 6.03 15.51 -89.67
N GLU A 52 4.97 16.29 -89.86
CA GLU A 52 3.98 16.57 -88.82
C GLU A 52 3.16 15.32 -88.45
N LEU A 53 2.80 14.49 -89.44
CA LEU A 53 2.13 13.20 -89.19
C LEU A 53 3.06 12.19 -88.51
N GLN A 54 4.33 12.14 -88.88
CA GLN A 54 5.34 11.30 -88.24
C GLN A 54 5.56 11.76 -86.81
N ASP A 55 5.62 13.06 -86.55
CA ASP A 55 5.73 13.60 -85.20
C ASP A 55 4.49 13.30 -84.37
N ARG A 56 3.29 13.46 -84.93
CA ARG A 56 2.04 13.10 -84.26
C ARG A 56 1.94 11.59 -84.00
N THR A 57 2.37 10.77 -84.96
CA THR A 57 2.39 9.30 -84.85
C THR A 57 3.40 8.87 -83.80
N ARG A 58 4.62 9.42 -83.83
CA ARG A 58 5.68 9.21 -82.84
C ARG A 58 5.25 9.64 -81.45
N ILE A 59 4.63 10.81 -81.30
CA ILE A 59 4.08 11.30 -80.04
C ILE A 59 3.00 10.33 -79.53
N ASN A 60 2.08 9.90 -80.40
CA ASN A 60 1.04 8.93 -80.04
C ASN A 60 1.60 7.56 -79.67
N GLU A 61 2.60 7.05 -80.37
CA GLU A 61 3.27 5.79 -80.05
C GLU A 61 4.02 5.87 -78.71
N VAL A 62 4.67 7.00 -78.42
CA VAL A 62 5.35 7.23 -77.15
C VAL A 62 4.35 7.40 -76.00
N TYR A 63 3.20 8.05 -76.24
CA TYR A 63 2.10 8.10 -75.26
C TYR A 63 1.40 6.74 -75.10
N ALA A 64 1.39 5.89 -76.12
CA ALA A 64 0.79 4.55 -76.07
C ALA A 64 1.64 3.57 -75.24
N GLN A 65 2.90 3.89 -74.95
CA GLN A 65 3.78 3.10 -74.09
C GLN A 65 3.64 3.51 -72.62
N GLY A 66 2.45 3.40 -72.04
CA GLY A 66 2.21 3.67 -70.63
C GLY A 66 0.85 3.16 -70.15
N ALA A 67 0.67 3.10 -68.85
CA ALA A 67 -0.58 2.66 -68.24
C ALA A 67 -1.05 3.63 -67.15
N THR A 68 -2.37 3.79 -67.05
CA THR A 68 -2.97 4.42 -65.87
C THR A 68 -3.01 3.39 -64.75
N ASN A 69 -2.22 3.62 -63.72
CA ASN A 69 -2.21 2.85 -62.49
C ASN A 69 -3.17 3.47 -61.49
N LEU A 70 -3.97 2.62 -60.86
CA LEU A 70 -4.82 2.95 -59.72
C LEU A 70 -4.24 2.20 -58.53
N ASP A 71 -3.87 2.93 -57.50
CA ASP A 71 -3.30 2.36 -56.29
C ASP A 71 -4.00 2.93 -55.06
N SER A 72 -4.18 2.10 -54.04
CA SER A 72 -4.85 2.46 -52.81
C SER A 72 -4.05 1.96 -51.61
N TYR A 73 -3.60 2.89 -50.77
CA TYR A 73 -2.90 2.54 -49.53
C TYR A 73 -3.82 2.78 -48.35
N HIS A 74 -3.93 1.79 -47.47
CA HIS A 74 -4.69 1.87 -46.23
C HIS A 74 -3.75 1.86 -45.03
N PHE A 75 -4.06 2.64 -44.01
CA PHE A 75 -3.25 2.75 -42.82
C PHE A 75 -4.12 3.00 -41.59
N MET A 76 -3.70 2.44 -40.46
CA MET A 76 -4.36 2.62 -39.17
C MET A 76 -3.28 2.72 -38.10
N ASP A 77 -3.34 3.76 -37.27
CA ASP A 77 -2.37 3.90 -36.17
C ASP A 77 -2.95 4.68 -34.98
N ASN A 78 -2.45 4.35 -33.80
CA ASN A 78 -2.70 5.10 -32.59
C ASN A 78 -1.73 6.28 -32.54
N CYS A 79 -2.24 7.44 -32.17
CA CYS A 79 -1.50 8.69 -32.29
C CYS A 79 -1.91 9.67 -31.18
N ASP A 80 -1.04 10.62 -30.89
CA ASP A 80 -1.29 11.71 -29.95
C ASP A 80 -0.66 13.01 -30.50
N PRO A 81 -0.80 14.16 -29.80
CA PRO A 81 -0.25 15.43 -30.27
C PRO A 81 1.28 15.46 -30.48
N ASN A 82 2.02 14.58 -29.80
CA ASN A 82 3.48 14.46 -29.90
C ASN A 82 3.90 13.36 -30.88
N TYR A 83 3.08 12.31 -31.03
CA TYR A 83 3.32 11.17 -31.91
C TYR A 83 2.19 11.05 -32.94
N PRO A 84 2.28 11.79 -34.07
CA PRO A 84 1.23 11.80 -35.08
C PRO A 84 1.21 10.53 -35.93
N ALA A 85 0.07 10.28 -36.57
CA ALA A 85 -0.07 9.22 -37.56
C ALA A 85 0.66 9.63 -38.85
N VAL A 86 1.65 8.85 -39.27
CA VAL A 86 2.48 9.13 -40.45
C VAL A 86 2.29 8.05 -41.51
N LEU A 87 1.74 8.45 -42.66
CA LEU A 87 1.60 7.62 -43.85
C LEU A 87 2.59 8.07 -44.91
N LYS A 88 3.38 7.12 -45.42
CA LYS A 88 4.30 7.36 -46.54
C LYS A 88 3.81 6.62 -47.78
N PHE A 89 3.84 7.29 -48.91
CA PHE A 89 3.54 6.69 -50.20
C PHE A 89 4.58 7.13 -51.24
N TYR A 90 4.71 6.34 -52.30
CA TYR A 90 5.76 6.52 -53.29
C TYR A 90 5.17 6.91 -54.64
N ILE A 91 5.74 7.93 -55.28
CA ILE A 91 5.43 8.30 -56.67
C ILE A 91 6.62 7.85 -57.54
N PRO A 92 6.44 6.84 -58.42
CA PRO A 92 7.51 6.33 -59.30
C PRO A 92 8.10 7.41 -60.19
N GLU A 93 9.41 7.34 -60.46
CA GLU A 93 10.14 8.32 -61.28
C GLU A 93 9.59 8.40 -62.71
N GLU A 94 9.06 7.29 -63.23
CA GLU A 94 8.45 7.16 -64.55
C GLU A 94 7.04 7.74 -64.63
N THR A 95 6.51 8.31 -63.52
CA THR A 95 5.21 8.96 -63.51
C THR A 95 5.25 10.23 -64.36
N VAL A 96 4.49 10.25 -65.46
CA VAL A 96 4.39 11.40 -66.36
C VAL A 96 3.26 12.33 -65.90
N ARG A 97 2.14 11.77 -65.45
CA ARG A 97 0.96 12.55 -65.05
C ARG A 97 0.32 11.99 -63.78
N ILE A 98 -0.02 12.88 -62.87
CA ILE A 98 -0.81 12.58 -61.67
C ILE A 98 -2.22 13.08 -61.96
N ASN A 99 -3.19 12.17 -62.06
CA ASN A 99 -4.57 12.52 -62.36
C ASN A 99 -5.35 12.81 -61.08
N LYS A 100 -5.18 11.97 -60.05
CA LYS A 100 -5.87 12.11 -58.76
C LYS A 100 -4.96 11.61 -57.63
N MET A 101 -5.00 12.31 -56.50
CA MET A 101 -4.45 11.87 -55.22
C MET A 101 -5.48 12.29 -54.16
N LEU A 102 -6.24 11.32 -53.68
CA LEU A 102 -7.39 11.53 -52.81
C LEU A 102 -7.12 10.91 -51.45
N LEU A 103 -7.11 11.72 -50.41
CA LEU A 103 -6.99 11.28 -49.02
C LEU A 103 -8.37 11.23 -48.36
N SER A 104 -8.66 10.11 -47.72
CA SER A 104 -9.83 9.92 -46.87
C SER A 104 -9.36 9.45 -45.51
N TYR A 105 -9.88 10.01 -44.43
CA TYR A 105 -9.52 9.58 -43.08
C TYR A 105 -10.64 9.76 -42.07
N GLU A 106 -10.54 9.03 -40.96
CA GLU A 106 -11.41 9.12 -39.81
C GLU A 106 -10.59 9.06 -38.52
N VAL A 107 -10.90 9.97 -37.59
CA VAL A 107 -10.35 9.98 -36.24
C VAL A 107 -11.32 9.28 -35.28
N SER A 108 -10.80 8.29 -34.56
CA SER A 108 -11.49 7.45 -33.59
C SER A 108 -10.79 7.51 -32.23
N ALA A 109 -11.42 6.95 -31.19
CA ALA A 109 -10.79 6.85 -29.88
C ALA A 109 -9.56 5.94 -29.95
N PHE A 110 -8.55 6.24 -29.14
CA PHE A 110 -7.37 5.38 -29.02
C PHE A 110 -7.76 3.96 -28.63
N ARG A 111 -7.10 2.96 -29.22
CA ARG A 111 -7.40 1.55 -28.98
C ARG A 111 -6.19 0.80 -28.46
N ALA A 112 -6.23 0.33 -27.23
CA ALA A 112 -5.25 -0.61 -26.68
C ALA A 112 -5.72 -2.06 -26.78
N TYR A 113 -4.76 -2.96 -26.92
CA TYR A 113 -4.96 -4.42 -26.94
C TYR A 113 -4.68 -5.07 -25.58
N SER A 114 -4.32 -4.26 -24.59
CA SER A 114 -4.08 -4.67 -23.21
C SER A 114 -4.13 -3.49 -22.26
N LYS A 115 -4.39 -3.75 -20.97
CA LYS A 115 -4.19 -2.80 -19.88
C LYS A 115 -3.51 -3.49 -18.71
N ALA A 116 -2.79 -2.74 -17.89
CA ALA A 116 -2.29 -3.26 -16.62
C ALA A 116 -3.47 -3.48 -15.67
N ILE A 117 -3.51 -4.63 -14.98
CA ILE A 117 -4.41 -4.77 -13.83
C ILE A 117 -3.89 -3.86 -12.74
N ALA A 118 -4.76 -3.01 -12.20
CA ALA A 118 -4.38 -1.99 -11.23
C ALA A 118 -3.47 -2.58 -10.14
N GLY A 119 -2.24 -2.08 -10.09
CA GLY A 119 -1.38 -2.28 -8.94
C GLY A 119 -1.87 -1.41 -7.80
N GLY A 120 -2.83 -1.93 -7.05
CA GLY A 120 -3.22 -1.34 -5.77
C GLY A 120 -1.99 -1.27 -4.89
N GLY A 121 -1.48 -0.05 -4.66
CA GLY A 121 -0.33 0.19 -3.81
C GLY A 121 -0.61 -0.31 -2.41
N ALA A 122 0.07 -1.36 -1.99
CA ALA A 122 0.09 -1.77 -0.60
C ALA A 122 1.05 -0.88 0.16
N TYR A 123 0.60 0.33 0.52
CA TYR A 123 1.15 1.02 1.70
C TYR A 123 0.12 0.92 2.81
N ALA A 124 0.21 -0.16 3.57
CA ALA A 124 -0.50 -0.32 4.84
C ALA A 124 0.53 -0.19 5.97
N ASP A 125 0.97 1.04 6.21
CA ASP A 125 1.60 1.35 7.49
C ASP A 125 0.45 1.53 8.48
N THR A 126 0.30 0.58 9.39
CA THR A 126 -0.65 0.77 10.50
C THR A 126 -0.09 1.90 11.36
N THR A 127 -0.81 3.02 11.43
CA THR A 127 -0.45 4.15 12.28
C THR A 127 -0.45 3.74 13.73
N GLU A 128 0.35 4.46 14.52
CA GLU A 128 0.80 4.15 15.88
C GLU A 128 -0.29 4.22 16.98
N ASP A 129 -1.54 3.95 16.64
CA ASP A 129 -2.68 4.14 17.54
C ASP A 129 -3.35 2.81 17.86
N GLY A 130 -2.87 2.17 18.93
CA GLY A 130 -3.42 0.91 19.43
C GLY A 130 -3.05 0.55 20.87
N GLY A 131 -2.41 1.44 21.63
CA GLY A 131 -2.14 1.22 23.06
C GLY A 131 -3.41 1.36 23.90
N GLY A 132 -4.31 0.38 23.82
CA GLY A 132 -5.49 0.30 24.67
C GLY A 132 -5.13 -0.28 26.04
N MET A 133 -5.54 0.41 27.11
CA MET A 133 -5.54 -0.18 28.45
C MET A 133 -6.74 -1.12 28.57
N SER A 134 -6.47 -2.43 28.70
CA SER A 134 -7.51 -3.41 29.01
C SER A 134 -7.55 -3.61 30.51
N THR A 135 -8.65 -3.17 31.13
CA THR A 135 -8.93 -3.45 32.53
C THR A 135 -9.83 -4.67 32.55
N THR A 136 -9.36 -5.80 33.07
CA THR A 136 -10.24 -6.96 33.21
C THR A 136 -11.36 -6.63 34.22
N THR A 137 -12.61 -6.94 33.87
CA THR A 137 -13.76 -6.68 34.73
C THR A 137 -13.68 -7.54 35.99
N LYS A 138 -13.95 -6.90 37.14
CA LYS A 138 -14.02 -7.51 38.48
C LYS A 138 -14.91 -8.75 38.47
N SER A 139 -14.29 -9.93 38.56
CA SER A 139 -14.95 -11.17 38.96
C SER A 139 -13.90 -12.05 39.62
N GLY A 140 -13.79 -11.96 40.95
CA GLY A 140 -12.81 -12.78 41.67
C GLY A 140 -12.85 -12.74 43.19
N GLY A 141 -13.68 -11.89 43.82
CA GLY A 141 -13.93 -11.94 45.26
C GLY A 141 -14.65 -13.23 45.63
N GLY A 142 -13.89 -14.24 46.02
CA GLY A 142 -14.40 -15.52 46.49
C GLY A 142 -13.95 -15.76 47.93
N THR A 143 -14.89 -16.03 48.82
CA THR A 143 -14.60 -16.50 50.18
C THR A 143 -13.97 -17.89 50.09
N ARG A 144 -12.73 -18.04 50.57
CA ARG A 144 -12.10 -19.36 50.75
C ARG A 144 -12.13 -19.73 52.23
N THR A 145 -12.98 -20.67 52.58
CA THR A 145 -12.94 -21.33 53.89
C THR A 145 -11.69 -22.20 53.96
N THR A 146 -10.73 -21.90 54.84
CA THR A 146 -9.61 -22.80 55.08
C THR A 146 -10.09 -24.05 55.83
N THR A 147 -9.53 -25.21 55.50
CA THR A 147 -9.89 -26.53 56.06
C THR A 147 -9.98 -26.52 57.58
N GLU A 148 -11.03 -27.14 58.13
CA GLU A 148 -11.20 -27.43 59.56
C GLU A 148 -9.93 -28.07 60.11
N SER A 149 -9.22 -27.36 60.98
CA SER A 149 -8.25 -28.00 61.86
C SER A 149 -9.05 -28.60 63.01
N GLY A 150 -9.24 -29.92 62.95
CA GLY A 150 -10.01 -30.68 63.94
C GLY A 150 -9.57 -30.37 65.37
N GLY A 151 -10.54 -30.19 66.27
CA GLY A 151 -10.31 -29.87 67.68
C GLY A 151 -9.31 -30.83 68.31
N SER A 152 -8.30 -30.28 68.99
CA SER A 152 -7.28 -31.05 69.67
C SER A 152 -7.61 -31.13 71.15
N VAL A 153 -7.62 -32.34 71.69
CA VAL A 153 -7.61 -32.58 73.14
C VAL A 153 -6.15 -32.64 73.57
N GLN A 154 -5.70 -31.64 74.32
CA GLN A 154 -4.38 -31.66 74.95
C GLN A 154 -4.53 -31.99 76.42
N ARG A 155 -4.03 -33.17 76.78
CA ARG A 155 -3.94 -33.62 78.17
C ARG A 155 -2.58 -33.19 78.69
N THR A 156 -2.54 -32.23 79.61
CA THR A 156 -1.29 -31.87 80.29
C THR A 156 -0.98 -32.96 81.29
N THR A 157 0.06 -33.76 81.05
CA THR A 157 0.63 -34.63 82.08
C THR A 157 1.27 -33.75 83.13
N SER A 158 0.76 -33.76 84.36
CA SER A 158 1.49 -33.16 85.47
C SER A 158 2.72 -34.04 85.74
N GLU A 159 3.92 -33.51 85.49
CA GLU A 159 5.14 -34.17 85.93
C GLU A 159 5.09 -34.35 87.45
N ALA A 160 5.28 -35.60 87.88
CA ALA A 160 5.35 -36.05 89.26
C ALA A 160 6.18 -35.09 90.14
N GLY A 161 5.66 -34.73 91.32
CA GLY A 161 6.31 -33.65 92.06
C GLY A 161 6.15 -33.54 93.57
N GLY A 162 5.91 -34.63 94.29
CA GLY A 162 6.54 -34.77 95.60
C GLY A 162 5.67 -34.64 96.85
N ARG A 163 5.96 -35.54 97.80
CA ARG A 163 5.57 -35.46 99.20
C ARG A 163 5.99 -34.10 99.76
N LEU A 164 5.02 -33.21 100.00
CA LEU A 164 5.25 -31.95 100.69
C LEU A 164 5.58 -32.22 102.15
N GLN A 165 6.87 -32.15 102.50
CA GLN A 165 7.35 -32.23 103.87
C GLN A 165 7.17 -30.85 104.53
N THR A 166 6.04 -30.64 105.22
CA THR A 166 5.64 -29.32 105.75
C THR A 166 6.28 -28.95 107.09
N SER A 167 7.22 -29.73 107.63
CA SER A 167 7.95 -29.34 108.84
C SER A 167 9.27 -30.07 109.00
N GLY A 168 10.32 -29.46 108.48
CA GLY A 168 11.71 -29.71 108.83
C GLY A 168 12.35 -28.39 109.22
N GLY A 169 12.56 -28.18 110.53
CA GLY A 169 13.53 -27.23 111.11
C GLY A 169 13.67 -25.88 110.42
N GLY A 170 12.71 -24.98 110.67
CA GLY A 170 12.82 -23.56 110.34
C GLY A 170 11.79 -22.81 111.18
N VAL A 171 12.27 -21.86 111.97
CA VAL A 171 11.50 -21.08 112.94
C VAL A 171 10.33 -20.39 112.23
N TRP A 172 9.12 -20.94 112.37
CA TRP A 172 7.91 -20.23 111.99
C TRP A 172 7.58 -19.29 113.14
N PHE A 173 7.91 -18.02 112.97
CA PHE A 173 7.33 -16.95 113.75
C PHE A 173 5.83 -16.97 113.49
N THR A 174 5.07 -17.52 114.43
CA THR A 174 3.62 -17.32 114.44
C THR A 174 3.37 -15.88 114.81
N GLU A 175 2.87 -15.14 113.82
CA GLU A 175 2.17 -13.89 114.03
C GLU A 175 1.08 -14.09 115.10
N ALA A 176 0.91 -13.07 115.93
CA ALA A 176 0.14 -13.13 117.17
C ALA A 176 -1.26 -13.73 116.97
N GLY A 177 -1.59 -14.78 117.75
CA GLY A 177 -3.00 -15.17 117.90
C GLY A 177 -3.33 -16.63 118.21
N TYR A 178 -2.44 -17.60 118.06
CA TYR A 178 -2.74 -19.00 118.40
C TYR A 178 -1.57 -19.71 119.09
N THR A 179 -1.48 -19.51 120.41
CA THR A 179 -0.82 -20.44 121.32
C THR A 179 -1.73 -21.65 121.51
N SER A 180 -1.40 -22.78 120.90
CA SER A 180 -1.81 -24.07 121.47
C SER A 180 -1.13 -24.17 122.82
N GLY A 181 -1.93 -24.01 123.88
CA GLY A 181 -1.47 -23.85 125.25
C GLY A 181 -0.45 -24.91 125.64
N PHE A 182 0.64 -24.47 126.27
CA PHE A 182 0.94 -24.78 127.66
C PHE A 182 2.03 -23.79 128.11
N GLU A 183 1.73 -23.08 129.19
CA GLU A 183 2.68 -22.28 129.95
C GLU A 183 3.78 -23.20 130.52
N ALA A 184 4.80 -23.52 129.73
CA ALA A 184 6.10 -23.93 130.27
C ALA A 184 6.85 -22.64 130.64
N THR A 185 6.41 -22.05 131.74
CA THR A 185 6.99 -20.86 132.34
C THR A 185 8.44 -21.13 132.76
N ASP A 186 9.37 -20.71 131.92
CA ASP A 186 10.77 -20.48 132.27
C ASP A 186 10.89 -19.24 133.17
N ARG A 187 10.33 -19.35 134.38
CA ARG A 187 10.55 -18.40 135.47
C ARG A 187 11.51 -18.99 136.48
N HIS A 188 12.80 -18.85 136.16
CA HIS A 188 13.87 -18.41 137.07
C HIS A 188 13.67 -18.78 138.55
N GLY A 189 13.92 -20.04 138.89
CA GLY A 189 14.13 -20.43 140.27
C GLY A 189 15.50 -19.96 140.74
N GLN A 190 15.62 -18.71 141.17
CA GLN A 190 16.71 -18.30 142.08
C GLN A 190 16.56 -19.13 143.36
N HIS A 191 17.57 -19.91 143.73
CA HIS A 191 17.55 -20.70 144.96
C HIS A 191 18.64 -20.20 145.91
N ASN A 192 18.29 -19.22 146.75
CA ASN A 192 19.15 -18.71 147.80
C ASN A 192 18.96 -19.43 149.16
N HIS A 193 18.27 -20.58 149.17
CA HIS A 193 17.89 -21.36 150.36
C HIS A 193 17.29 -20.52 151.52
N GLY A 194 16.73 -19.35 151.21
CA GLY A 194 16.20 -18.41 152.21
C GLY A 194 17.27 -17.71 153.06
N ILE A 195 18.56 -17.81 152.70
CA ILE A 195 19.68 -17.15 153.40
C ILE A 195 19.99 -15.83 152.67
N PRO A 196 19.85 -14.67 153.33
CA PRO A 196 20.19 -13.38 152.73
C PRO A 196 21.66 -13.30 152.31
N ASP A 197 21.95 -12.65 151.18
CA ASP A 197 23.33 -12.38 150.74
C ASP A 197 24.10 -11.65 151.84
N GLY A 198 25.33 -12.11 152.07
CA GLY A 198 26.20 -11.54 153.10
C GLY A 198 26.00 -12.08 154.51
N THR A 199 25.07 -13.00 154.75
CA THR A 199 24.93 -13.69 156.04
C THR A 199 26.23 -14.43 156.40
N MET A 200 26.75 -14.22 157.61
CA MET A 200 27.92 -14.95 158.10
C MET A 200 27.51 -16.30 158.69
N LEU A 201 27.97 -17.39 158.09
CA LEU A 201 27.71 -18.75 158.52
C LEU A 201 28.94 -19.30 159.25
N MET A 202 28.73 -20.00 160.36
CA MET A 202 29.82 -20.69 161.08
C MET A 202 30.11 -22.02 160.38
N THR A 203 31.37 -22.27 160.04
CA THR A 203 31.80 -23.60 159.60
C THR A 203 31.96 -24.52 160.80
N ALA A 204 31.89 -25.84 160.59
CA ALA A 204 32.09 -26.82 161.67
C ALA A 204 33.46 -26.69 162.38
N GLY A 205 34.45 -26.03 161.76
CA GLY A 205 35.78 -25.76 162.33
C GLY A 205 35.88 -24.46 163.15
N GLY A 206 34.78 -23.73 163.36
CA GLY A 206 34.75 -22.52 164.20
C GLY A 206 35.16 -21.21 163.50
N THR A 207 35.42 -21.24 162.18
CA THR A 207 35.62 -20.03 161.37
C THR A 207 34.32 -19.62 160.68
N SER A 208 34.14 -18.34 160.41
CA SER A 208 32.94 -17.82 159.74
C SER A 208 33.18 -17.55 158.25
N VAL A 209 32.19 -17.86 157.40
CA VAL A 209 32.20 -17.62 155.95
C VAL A 209 30.99 -16.78 155.55
N ARG A 210 31.16 -15.92 154.54
CA ARG A 210 30.09 -15.08 154.00
C ARG A 210 29.31 -15.86 152.95
N TRP A 211 27.99 -16.00 153.13
CA TRP A 211 27.11 -16.53 152.08
C TRP A 211 27.07 -15.56 150.89
N VAL A 212 27.16 -16.12 149.68
CA VAL A 212 26.94 -15.40 148.41
C VAL A 212 25.94 -16.19 147.58
N GLU A 213 24.93 -15.50 147.05
CA GLU A 213 23.89 -16.14 146.24
C GLU A 213 24.46 -16.74 144.94
N SER A 214 24.08 -17.98 144.63
CA SER A 214 24.40 -18.62 143.35
C SER A 214 23.43 -18.13 142.27
N GLY A 215 23.96 -17.44 141.25
CA GLY A 215 23.18 -16.87 140.15
C GLY A 215 22.39 -17.89 139.32
N ALA A 216 21.32 -17.42 138.67
CA ALA A 216 20.32 -18.22 137.96
C ALA A 216 20.87 -19.01 136.75
N HIS A 217 20.27 -20.18 136.46
CA HIS A 217 20.50 -20.95 135.24
C HIS A 217 19.20 -21.56 134.67
N GLN A 218 19.17 -21.85 133.36
CA GLN A 218 18.01 -22.36 132.62
C GLN A 218 18.29 -23.75 132.02
N HIS A 219 17.23 -24.55 131.81
CA HIS A 219 17.27 -25.84 131.11
C HIS A 219 16.27 -25.85 129.94
N VAL A 220 16.72 -26.15 128.73
CA VAL A 220 15.86 -26.25 127.54
C VAL A 220 15.61 -27.73 127.24
N ILE A 221 14.34 -28.14 127.19
CA ILE A 221 13.91 -29.46 126.71
C ILE A 221 13.29 -29.29 125.31
N THR A 222 13.80 -30.01 124.30
CA THR A 222 13.30 -29.98 122.92
C THR A 222 12.47 -31.25 122.61
N LEU A 223 11.18 -31.10 122.30
CA LEU A 223 10.32 -32.18 121.76
C LEU A 223 10.09 -31.97 120.25
N ASN A 224 10.52 -32.93 119.43
CA ASN A 224 10.40 -32.86 117.97
C ASN A 224 9.36 -33.88 117.49
N HIS A 225 8.33 -33.46 116.73
CA HIS A 225 7.38 -34.36 116.05
C HIS A 225 7.04 -33.84 114.64
N ARG A 226 6.58 -34.74 113.74
CA ARG A 226 6.37 -34.45 112.31
C ARG A 226 4.96 -34.85 111.84
N HIS A 227 4.44 -34.10 110.86
CA HIS A 227 3.20 -34.39 110.13
C HIS A 227 3.48 -34.68 108.64
N SER A 228 2.63 -35.49 108.01
CA SER A 228 2.71 -35.82 106.57
C SER A 228 1.32 -35.76 105.94
N VAL A 229 1.20 -35.10 104.78
CA VAL A 229 -0.03 -35.01 103.98
C VAL A 229 0.27 -35.58 102.59
N ASN A 230 -0.63 -36.43 102.07
CA ASN A 230 -0.52 -37.03 100.74
C ASN A 230 -1.61 -36.48 99.81
N ILE A 231 -1.24 -35.98 98.64
CA ILE A 231 -2.17 -35.53 97.61
C ILE A 231 -2.04 -36.49 96.42
N PRO A 232 -3.12 -37.19 96.01
CA PRO A 232 -3.09 -38.08 94.85
C PRO A 232 -2.83 -37.34 93.54
N GLU A 233 -2.26 -38.08 92.58
CA GLU A 233 -2.16 -37.64 91.19
C GLU A 233 -3.54 -37.37 90.62
N HIS A 234 -3.69 -36.26 89.90
CA HIS A 234 -4.89 -35.93 89.16
C HIS A 234 -4.53 -35.24 87.84
N ASP A 235 -5.36 -35.44 86.84
CA ASP A 235 -5.22 -34.83 85.52
C ASP A 235 -6.23 -33.70 85.33
N HIS A 236 -5.84 -32.75 84.48
CA HIS A 236 -6.75 -31.73 83.95
C HIS A 236 -6.91 -31.92 82.46
N GLU A 237 -8.16 -31.87 82.00
CA GLU A 237 -8.51 -31.88 80.59
C GLU A 237 -8.96 -30.48 80.16
N PHE A 238 -8.40 -30.01 79.05
CA PHE A 238 -8.80 -28.76 78.42
C PHE A 238 -9.10 -29.04 76.94
N THR A 239 -10.29 -28.62 76.51
CA THR A 239 -10.77 -28.83 75.15
C THR A 239 -10.92 -27.49 74.45
N VAL A 240 -10.26 -27.35 73.30
CA VAL A 240 -10.50 -26.23 72.38
C VAL A 240 -11.52 -26.68 71.33
N PRO A 241 -12.70 -26.04 71.26
CA PRO A 241 -13.69 -26.36 70.23
C PRO A 241 -13.13 -26.16 68.82
N ALA A 242 -13.62 -26.97 67.88
CA ALA A 242 -13.36 -26.75 66.47
C ALA A 242 -13.84 -25.35 66.08
N HIS A 243 -12.99 -24.61 65.37
CA HIS A 243 -13.32 -23.28 64.87
C HIS A 243 -12.83 -23.13 63.43
N ARG A 244 -13.48 -22.21 62.72
CA ARG A 244 -13.24 -21.89 61.32
C ARG A 244 -12.61 -20.52 61.22
N HIS A 245 -11.65 -20.39 60.32
CA HIS A 245 -11.16 -19.10 59.86
C HIS A 245 -11.77 -18.78 58.51
N ASP A 246 -12.35 -17.59 58.41
CA ASP A 246 -12.71 -16.98 57.15
C ASP A 246 -11.66 -15.97 56.77
N VAL A 247 -11.19 -16.07 55.53
CA VAL A 247 -10.36 -15.04 54.93
C VAL A 247 -11.17 -14.47 53.77
N GLU A 248 -11.55 -13.21 53.94
CA GLU A 248 -12.21 -12.43 52.90
C GLU A 248 -11.12 -11.73 52.09
N LEU A 249 -11.19 -11.89 50.76
CA LEU A 249 -10.33 -11.18 49.82
C LEU A 249 -11.22 -10.22 49.04
N ASP A 250 -10.91 -8.94 49.14
CA ASP A 250 -11.62 -7.91 48.40
C ASP A 250 -11.49 -8.10 46.88
N ASP A 251 -12.52 -7.68 46.16
CA ASP A 251 -12.49 -7.57 44.71
C ASP A 251 -11.37 -6.61 44.29
N HIS A 252 -10.39 -7.13 43.55
CA HIS A 252 -9.32 -6.34 42.95
C HIS A 252 -9.30 -6.50 41.43
N SER A 253 -8.68 -5.53 40.76
CA SER A 253 -8.56 -5.48 39.30
C SER A 253 -7.10 -5.52 38.88
N HIS A 254 -6.81 -6.17 37.76
CA HIS A 254 -5.51 -6.08 37.10
C HIS A 254 -5.58 -5.13 35.92
N GLY A 255 -4.68 -4.13 35.93
CA GLY A 255 -4.46 -3.27 34.78
C GLY A 255 -3.39 -3.85 33.89
N ILE A 256 -3.73 -4.20 32.64
CA ILE A 256 -2.74 -4.60 31.64
C ILE A 256 -2.56 -3.42 30.68
N VAL A 257 -1.32 -2.91 30.62
CA VAL A 257 -0.94 -1.83 29.71
C VAL A 257 -0.16 -2.44 28.55
N ILE A 258 -0.70 -2.32 27.34
CA ILE A 258 0.02 -2.66 26.11
C ILE A 258 0.50 -1.34 25.49
N PRO A 259 1.81 -1.07 25.41
CA PRO A 259 2.33 0.13 24.78
C PRO A 259 1.93 0.23 23.30
N ASN A 260 1.95 1.46 22.78
CA ASN A 260 1.86 1.68 21.33
C ASN A 260 2.97 0.87 20.64
N HIS A 261 2.59 0.08 19.65
CA HIS A 261 3.50 -0.72 18.86
C HIS A 261 3.07 -0.66 17.39
N ARG A 262 4.00 -0.99 16.50
CA ARG A 262 3.77 -1.02 15.06
C ARG A 262 3.79 -2.45 14.54
N HIS A 263 2.94 -2.73 13.57
CA HIS A 263 3.02 -3.95 12.79
C HIS A 263 3.79 -3.68 11.52
N GLY A 264 4.94 -4.35 11.35
CA GLY A 264 5.65 -4.38 10.08
C GLY A 264 5.00 -5.40 9.15
N ILE A 265 4.37 -4.94 8.08
CA ILE A 265 3.86 -5.80 7.01
C ILE A 265 4.90 -5.83 5.89
N THR A 266 5.44 -7.01 5.59
CA THR A 266 6.34 -7.20 4.44
C THR A 266 5.54 -7.88 3.32
N LEU A 267 5.29 -7.17 2.23
CA LEU A 267 4.75 -7.75 1.01
C LEU A 267 5.92 -8.18 0.10
N PRO A 268 6.08 -9.48 -0.21
CA PRO A 268 7.08 -9.93 -1.16
C PRO A 268 6.89 -9.30 -2.54
N ASN A 269 7.96 -9.23 -3.34
CA ASN A 269 7.86 -8.79 -4.73
C ASN A 269 6.85 -9.66 -5.49
N HIS A 270 5.86 -9.02 -6.09
CA HIS A 270 4.88 -9.66 -6.94
C HIS A 270 4.86 -9.02 -8.33
N THR A 271 4.30 -9.73 -9.31
CA THR A 271 4.14 -9.25 -10.69
C THR A 271 2.67 -8.99 -10.98
N HIS A 272 2.37 -7.88 -11.65
CA HIS A 272 1.04 -7.65 -12.20
C HIS A 272 0.88 -8.39 -13.53
N GLN A 273 -0.20 -9.15 -13.67
CA GLN A 273 -0.56 -9.72 -14.96
C GLN A 273 -1.10 -8.61 -15.88
N ILE A 274 -1.01 -8.85 -17.18
CA ILE A 274 -1.61 -7.99 -18.19
C ILE A 274 -3.03 -8.50 -18.48
N GLU A 275 -4.02 -7.62 -18.44
CA GLU A 275 -5.37 -7.93 -18.89
C GLU A 275 -5.43 -7.72 -20.41
N TYR A 276 -5.51 -8.81 -21.16
CA TYR A 276 -5.73 -8.78 -22.60
C TYR A 276 -7.17 -8.42 -22.91
N GLY A 277 -7.38 -7.50 -23.84
CA GLY A 277 -8.71 -7.03 -24.21
C GLY A 277 -8.64 -5.85 -25.17
N ILE A 278 -9.78 -5.45 -25.71
CA ILE A 278 -9.89 -4.23 -26.51
C ILE A 278 -10.38 -3.11 -25.60
N PHE A 279 -9.54 -2.12 -25.37
CA PHE A 279 -9.86 -0.97 -24.54
C PHE A 279 -9.80 0.29 -25.39
N GLU A 280 -10.86 1.09 -25.34
CA GLU A 280 -10.91 2.38 -26.02
C GLU A 280 -10.76 3.50 -24.99
N ALA A 281 -10.05 4.57 -25.38
CA ALA A 281 -9.99 5.76 -24.56
C ALA A 281 -11.40 6.36 -24.40
N PRO A 282 -11.73 6.90 -23.20
CA PRO A 282 -13.06 7.46 -22.94
C PRO A 282 -13.31 8.75 -23.72
N GLU A 283 -12.25 9.46 -24.08
CA GLU A 283 -12.29 10.69 -24.85
C GLU A 283 -11.76 10.44 -26.27
N ARG A 284 -12.33 11.18 -27.23
CA ARG A 284 -11.92 11.16 -28.64
C ARG A 284 -11.38 12.55 -29.03
N PRO A 285 -10.38 12.62 -29.94
CA PRO A 285 -9.95 13.90 -30.49
C PRO A 285 -11.10 14.72 -31.08
N SER A 286 -11.02 16.03 -30.90
CA SER A 286 -12.01 17.00 -31.38
C SER A 286 -11.52 17.79 -32.59
N LYS A 287 -10.19 17.79 -32.82
CA LYS A 287 -9.52 18.52 -33.90
C LYS A 287 -8.34 17.71 -34.41
N VAL A 288 -7.95 18.02 -35.63
CA VAL A 288 -6.80 17.40 -36.28
C VAL A 288 -6.09 18.40 -37.17
N ILE A 289 -4.78 18.24 -37.32
CA ILE A 289 -3.96 18.95 -38.29
C ILE A 289 -3.48 17.90 -39.29
N VAL A 290 -3.76 18.13 -40.58
CA VAL A 290 -3.29 17.29 -41.69
C VAL A 290 -2.24 18.06 -42.46
N GLU A 291 -1.05 17.49 -42.58
CA GLU A 291 0.06 18.04 -43.36
C GLU A 291 0.48 17.05 -44.44
N VAL A 292 0.70 17.55 -45.65
CA VAL A 292 1.24 16.77 -46.77
C VAL A 292 2.57 17.39 -47.16
N ASP A 293 3.65 16.62 -47.05
CA ASP A 293 5.04 17.09 -47.19
C ASP A 293 5.34 18.37 -46.39
N GLY A 294 4.73 18.50 -45.21
CA GLY A 294 4.85 19.67 -44.32
C GLY A 294 3.94 20.85 -44.67
N ASN A 295 3.10 20.75 -45.70
CA ASN A 295 2.10 21.78 -46.02
C ASN A 295 0.76 21.43 -45.37
N ALA A 296 0.28 22.26 -44.44
CA ALA A 296 -0.99 22.06 -43.75
C ALA A 296 -2.20 22.28 -44.68
N ILE A 297 -3.19 21.39 -44.58
CA ILE A 297 -4.48 21.52 -45.25
C ILE A 297 -5.42 22.34 -44.36
N PRO A 298 -5.90 23.52 -44.79
CA PRO A 298 -6.80 24.35 -43.99
C PRO A 298 -8.23 23.79 -43.97
N ASN A 299 -8.99 24.18 -42.94
CA ASN A 299 -10.42 23.91 -42.80
C ASN A 299 -10.80 22.41 -42.85
N ILE A 300 -10.03 21.58 -42.16
CA ILE A 300 -10.21 20.14 -42.14
C ILE A 300 -10.93 19.67 -40.86
N GLY A 301 -11.85 18.72 -40.99
CA GLY A 301 -12.57 18.09 -39.90
C GLY A 301 -11.87 16.86 -39.32
N ILE A 302 -12.52 16.20 -38.38
CA ILE A 302 -12.05 14.93 -37.78
C ILE A 302 -12.38 13.69 -38.63
N SER A 303 -13.11 13.87 -39.73
CA SER A 303 -13.47 12.83 -40.68
C SER A 303 -13.72 13.49 -42.02
N GLU A 304 -13.00 13.05 -43.04
CA GLU A 304 -13.05 13.64 -44.37
C GLU A 304 -12.89 12.57 -45.43
N THR A 305 -13.43 12.85 -46.61
CA THR A 305 -13.40 11.93 -47.75
C THR A 305 -12.95 12.65 -49.01
N ASP A 306 -12.14 11.96 -49.81
CA ASP A 306 -11.70 12.39 -51.14
C ASP A 306 -11.05 13.77 -51.19
N ILE A 307 -10.26 14.11 -50.17
CA ILE A 307 -9.49 15.37 -50.14
C ILE A 307 -8.42 15.31 -51.22
N ASN A 308 -8.43 16.27 -52.14
CA ASN A 308 -7.37 16.40 -53.14
C ASN A 308 -6.08 16.92 -52.50
N ILE A 309 -5.07 16.06 -52.40
CA ILE A 309 -3.79 16.41 -51.77
C ILE A 309 -2.74 16.94 -52.76
N ILE A 310 -2.99 16.90 -54.07
CA ILE A 310 -2.05 17.37 -55.11
C ILE A 310 -1.52 18.79 -54.84
N PRO A 311 -2.34 19.77 -54.43
CA PRO A 311 -1.86 21.14 -54.18
C PRO A 311 -0.80 21.25 -53.08
N TYR A 312 -0.78 20.30 -52.14
CA TYR A 312 0.06 20.31 -50.94
C TYR A 312 1.31 19.45 -51.09
N LEU A 313 1.44 18.67 -52.16
CA LEU A 313 2.65 17.89 -52.42
C LEU A 313 3.84 18.78 -52.75
N ALA A 314 5.02 18.38 -52.29
CA ALA A 314 6.28 19.02 -52.63
C ALA A 314 6.49 19.04 -54.15
N LYS A 315 6.94 20.19 -54.67
CA LYS A 315 7.21 20.41 -56.10
C LYS A 315 8.71 20.53 -56.36
N ASP A 316 9.13 20.15 -57.55
CA ASP A 316 10.47 20.42 -58.07
C ASP A 316 10.61 21.88 -58.53
N GLY A 317 11.83 22.27 -58.92
CA GLY A 317 12.11 23.63 -59.41
C GLY A 317 11.36 24.01 -60.70
N GLY A 318 10.75 23.03 -61.40
CA GLY A 318 9.92 23.23 -62.57
C GLY A 318 8.42 23.28 -62.27
N GLY A 319 8.02 23.25 -60.99
CA GLY A 319 6.63 23.32 -60.55
C GLY A 319 5.85 22.00 -60.68
N LYS A 320 6.51 20.90 -61.05
CA LYS A 320 5.89 19.56 -61.05
C LYS A 320 5.99 18.95 -59.67
N VAL A 321 5.04 18.10 -59.29
CA VAL A 321 5.16 17.30 -58.05
C VAL A 321 6.47 16.52 -58.09
N LYS A 322 7.20 16.45 -56.98
CA LYS A 322 8.45 15.70 -56.86
C LYS A 322 8.18 14.20 -57.10
N ARG A 323 9.21 13.45 -57.50
CA ARG A 323 9.15 11.98 -57.56
C ARG A 323 9.87 11.40 -56.35
N GLY A 324 9.47 10.21 -55.96
CA GLY A 324 9.98 9.55 -54.76
C GLY A 324 8.97 9.47 -53.63
N TRP A 325 9.47 9.48 -52.39
CA TRP A 325 8.67 9.38 -51.19
C TRP A 325 7.99 10.71 -50.83
N HIS A 326 6.72 10.62 -50.49
CA HIS A 326 5.89 11.68 -49.94
C HIS A 326 5.32 11.26 -48.59
N GLU A 327 5.05 12.23 -47.72
CA GLU A 327 4.60 12.01 -46.35
C GLU A 327 3.28 12.74 -46.07
N ILE A 328 2.32 12.03 -45.49
CA ILE A 328 1.10 12.59 -44.92
C ILE A 328 1.19 12.39 -43.42
N LYS A 329 1.07 13.49 -42.68
CA LYS A 329 1.07 13.52 -41.23
C LYS A 329 -0.28 14.00 -40.73
N ILE A 330 -0.92 13.22 -39.88
CA ILE A 330 -2.22 13.54 -39.29
C ILE A 330 -2.05 13.57 -37.77
N THR A 331 -2.18 14.77 -37.19
CA THR A 331 -1.90 15.04 -35.78
C THR A 331 -3.18 15.41 -35.04
N PRO A 332 -3.70 14.56 -34.14
CA PRO A 332 -4.89 14.89 -33.34
C PRO A 332 -4.56 15.88 -32.21
N ASP A 333 -5.58 16.52 -31.64
CA ASP A 333 -5.46 17.39 -30.46
C ASP A 333 -5.34 16.63 -29.14
N THR A 334 -5.80 15.37 -29.09
CA THR A 334 -5.67 14.48 -27.93
C THR A 334 -5.32 13.05 -28.37
N LEU A 335 -5.17 12.14 -27.41
CA LEU A 335 -4.90 10.72 -27.68
C LEU A 335 -6.03 10.09 -28.51
N GLY A 336 -5.70 9.52 -29.65
CA GLY A 336 -6.68 8.97 -30.58
C GLY A 336 -6.12 7.86 -31.47
N ARG A 337 -6.91 7.51 -32.47
CA ARG A 337 -6.56 6.55 -33.51
C ARG A 337 -7.04 7.02 -34.86
N ILE A 338 -6.18 7.00 -35.85
CA ILE A 338 -6.48 7.45 -37.21
C ILE A 338 -6.57 6.24 -38.13
N THR A 339 -7.63 6.19 -38.92
CA THR A 339 -7.77 5.29 -40.06
C THR A 339 -7.76 6.14 -41.31
N ALA A 340 -6.83 5.90 -42.21
CA ALA A 340 -6.69 6.67 -43.44
C ALA A 340 -6.54 5.76 -44.65
N ASN A 341 -6.99 6.27 -45.79
CA ASN A 341 -6.78 5.69 -47.10
C ASN A 341 -6.37 6.80 -48.07
N ILE A 342 -5.42 6.48 -48.95
CA ILE A 342 -5.08 7.31 -50.10
C ILE A 342 -5.36 6.52 -51.38
N VAL A 343 -6.13 7.12 -52.28
CA VAL A 343 -6.35 6.63 -53.65
C VAL A 343 -5.55 7.50 -54.61
N THR A 344 -4.69 6.85 -55.39
CA THR A 344 -3.85 7.49 -56.39
C THR A 344 -4.23 7.01 -57.78
N GLN A 345 -4.25 7.94 -58.73
CA GLN A 345 -4.41 7.66 -60.16
C GLN A 345 -3.23 8.29 -60.90
N LEU A 346 -2.30 7.44 -61.31
CA LEU A 346 -1.01 7.84 -61.89
C LEU A 346 -0.90 7.30 -63.31
N PHE A 347 -0.46 8.11 -64.26
CA PHE A 347 -0.03 7.63 -65.57
C PHE A 347 1.48 7.45 -65.56
N VAL A 348 1.92 6.20 -65.68
CA VAL A 348 3.32 5.80 -65.63
C VAL A 348 3.73 5.36 -67.02
N GLN A 349 4.81 5.94 -67.56
CA GLN A 349 5.34 5.54 -68.86
C GLN A 349 6.15 4.25 -68.73
N SER A 350 6.03 3.38 -69.71
CA SER A 350 6.83 2.17 -69.88
C SER A 350 8.21 2.50 -70.46
N ARG A 351 8.94 3.42 -69.82
CA ARG A 351 10.37 3.67 -70.11
C ARG A 351 11.29 3.03 -69.08
N GLY A 352 10.76 2.11 -68.27
CA GLY A 352 11.59 1.25 -67.43
C GLY A 352 12.50 0.41 -68.33
N SER A 353 13.82 0.55 -68.13
CA SER A 353 14.78 -0.38 -68.70
C SER A 353 14.44 -1.81 -68.24
N GLY A 354 14.37 -2.78 -69.14
CA GLY A 354 14.37 -4.20 -68.78
C GLY A 354 13.37 -5.09 -69.53
N ASN A 355 13.86 -5.85 -70.49
CA ASN A 355 13.37 -7.21 -70.69
C ASN A 355 14.09 -8.08 -69.64
N TYR A 356 13.42 -8.44 -68.56
CA TYR A 356 13.87 -9.50 -67.65
C TYR A 356 12.75 -10.49 -67.42
#